data_AF-A0A9D4NMA7-F1
#
_entry.id   AF-A0A9D4NMA7-F1
#
_cell.length_a   1.000
_cell.length_b   1.000
_cell.length_c   1.000
_cell.angle_alpha   90.00
_cell.angle_beta   90.00
_cell.angle_gamma   90.00
#
_symmetry.space_group_name_H-M   'P 1'
#
loop_
_entity.id
_entity.type
_entity.pdbx_description
1 polymer ?
#
loop_
_entity_poly.entity_id
_entity_poly.type
_entity_poly.pdbx_seq_one_letter_code
_entity_poly.pdbx_strand_id
1 'polypeptide(L)' 'MNDKNLKGSQFYVTEQFPQEVAAKRRRLFKRVKEEKQAGRRAWVSYDTLYIEGRPVKDA' A
#
# COMPACT_ATOMS: atom_id res chain seq x y z
N MET A 1 -4.83 -26.80 -15.97
CA MET A 1 -5.74 -25.89 -15.23
C MET A 1 -4.95 -24.63 -14.86
N ASN A 2 -5.47 -23.49 -15.29
CA ASN A 2 -5.30 -22.10 -14.83
C ASN A 2 -3.89 -21.57 -14.49
N ASP A 3 -3.16 -21.17 -15.54
CA ASP A 3 -2.14 -20.13 -15.39
C ASP A 3 -2.85 -18.76 -15.45
N LYS A 4 -2.94 -18.05 -14.32
CA LYS A 4 -3.61 -16.74 -14.23
C LYS A 4 -2.77 -15.60 -14.84
N ASN A 5 -1.88 -15.90 -15.80
CA ASN A 5 -0.96 -14.93 -16.36
C ASN A 5 -1.18 -14.74 -17.86
N LEU A 6 -1.38 -13.49 -18.28
CA LEU A 6 -1.28 -13.09 -19.69
C LEU A 6 0.18 -13.29 -20.14
N LYS A 7 0.42 -14.17 -21.12
CA LYS A 7 1.77 -14.47 -21.63
C LYS A 7 2.49 -13.18 -22.05
N GLY A 8 3.61 -12.89 -21.39
CA GLY A 8 4.55 -11.84 -21.78
C GLY A 8 4.25 -10.43 -21.27
N SER A 9 3.25 -10.22 -20.41
CA SER A 9 2.98 -8.91 -19.80
C SER A 9 3.03 -8.95 -18.28
N GLN A 10 3.70 -7.96 -17.69
CA GLN A 10 3.67 -7.73 -16.25
C GLN A 10 2.39 -6.96 -15.93
N PHE A 11 1.30 -7.67 -15.64
CA PHE A 11 0.03 -7.05 -15.28
C PHE A 11 -0.04 -6.84 -13.76
N TYR A 12 -0.50 -5.66 -13.35
CA TYR A 12 -0.74 -5.34 -11.95
C TYR A 12 -2.24 -5.27 -11.73
N VAL A 13 -2.77 -6.18 -10.91
CA VAL A 13 -4.14 -6.09 -10.41
C VAL A 13 -4.09 -5.24 -9.16
N THR A 14 -4.56 -4.00 -9.25
CA THR A 14 -4.70 -3.11 -8.11
C THR A 14 -6.16 -3.01 -7.71
N GLU A 15 -6.40 -2.96 -6.41
CA GLU A 15 -7.73 -2.74 -5.85
C GLU A 15 -8.19 -1.32 -6.21
N GLN A 16 -9.38 -1.19 -6.79
CA GLN A 16 -9.97 0.11 -7.10
C GLN A 16 -10.59 0.68 -5.82
N PHE A 17 -10.06 1.80 -5.36
CA PHE A 17 -10.59 2.54 -4.23
C PHE A 17 -11.32 3.80 -4.68
N PRO A 18 -12.32 4.28 -3.91
CA PRO A 18 -12.83 5.64 -4.06
C PRO A 18 -11.69 6.67 -4.07
N GLN A 19 -11.87 7.78 -4.78
CA GLN A 19 -10.82 8.78 -4.99
C GLN A 19 -10.26 9.34 -3.67
N GLU A 20 -11.10 9.52 -2.66
CA GLU A 20 -10.74 9.97 -1.32
C GLU A 20 -9.77 8.99 -0.62
N VAL A 21 -10.06 7.69 -0.69
CA VAL A 21 -9.22 6.63 -0.14
C VAL A 21 -7.90 6.55 -0.92
N ALA A 22 -7.94 6.64 -2.26
CA ALA A 22 -6.74 6.66 -3.08
C ALA A 22 -5.83 7.86 -2.75
N ALA A 23 -6.42 9.04 -2.51
CA ALA A 23 -5.68 10.24 -2.12
C ALA A 23 -5.03 10.08 -0.74
N LYS A 24 -5.76 9.54 0.24
CA LYS A 24 -5.24 9.24 1.58
C LYS A 24 -4.09 8.23 1.51
N ARG A 25 -4.26 7.13 0.78
CA ARG A 25 -3.22 6.12 0.54
C ARG A 25 -1.94 6.72 -0.03
N ARG A 26 -2.03 7.61 -1.03
CA ARG A 26 -0.85 8.28 -1.61
C ARG A 26 -0.02 9.02 -0.55
N ARG A 27 -0.68 9.70 0.40
CA ARG A 27 0.01 10.40 1.51
C ARG A 27 0.68 9.39 2.44
N LEU A 28 -0.02 8.32 2.80
CA LEU A 28 0.52 7.27 3.67
C LEU A 28 1.70 6.53 3.05
N PHE A 29 1.70 6.30 1.73
CA PHE A 29 2.82 5.67 1.04
C PHE A 29 4.12 6.48 1.12
N LYS A 30 4.04 7.82 1.16
CA LYS A 30 5.21 8.66 1.42
C LYS A 30 5.82 8.33 2.78
N ARG A 31 4.99 8.27 3.82
CA ARG A 31 5.41 7.91 5.18
C ARG A 31 5.94 6.48 5.25
N VAL A 32 5.30 5.50 4.59
CA VAL A 32 5.84 4.12 4.49
C VAL A 32 7.27 4.12 3.96
N LYS A 33 7.57 4.94 2.94
CA LYS A 33 8.91 5.00 2.36
C LYS A 33 9.93 5.51 3.38
N GLU A 34 9.60 6.57 4.11
CA GLU A 34 10.44 7.13 5.18
C GLU A 34 10.68 6.11 6.31
N GLU A 35 9.62 5.43 6.74
CA GLU A 35 9.68 4.40 7.79
C GLU A 35 10.54 3.20 7.39
N LYS A 36 10.42 2.74 6.13
CA LYS A 36 11.26 1.67 5.58
C LYS A 36 12.72 2.09 5.44
N GLN A 37 12.97 3.35 5.06
CA GLN A 37 14.33 3.91 5.03
C GLN A 37 14.95 3.98 6.44
N ALA A 38 14.14 4.20 7.47
CA ALA A 38 14.56 4.13 8.87
C ALA A 38 14.71 2.69 9.40
N GLY A 39 14.58 1.67 8.55
CA GLY A 39 14.72 0.25 8.93
C GLY A 39 13.48 -0.35 9.61
N ARG A 40 12.34 0.35 9.62
CA ARG A 40 11.10 -0.12 10.26
C ARG A 40 10.19 -0.85 9.27
N ARG A 41 9.44 -1.82 9.78
CA ARG A 41 8.41 -2.55 9.03
C ARG A 41 7.15 -1.70 8.92
N ALA A 42 6.91 -1.12 7.75
CA ALA A 42 5.72 -0.33 7.48
C ALA A 42 4.93 -0.78 6.24
N TRP A 43 3.59 -0.76 6.33
CA TRP A 43 2.68 -1.03 5.21
C TRP A 43 1.35 -0.27 5.36
N VAL A 44 0.66 -0.06 4.24
CA VAL A 44 -0.70 0.49 4.23
C VAL A 44 -1.68 -0.64 3.99
N SER A 45 -2.70 -0.74 4.82
CA SER A 45 -3.88 -1.59 4.61
C SER A 45 -5.12 -0.71 4.54
N TYR A 46 -5.91 -0.86 3.48
CA TYR A 46 -7.03 0.03 3.14
C TYR A 46 -6.65 1.51 3.14
N ASP A 47 -6.88 2.24 4.23
CA ASP A 47 -6.56 3.65 4.41
C ASP A 47 -5.74 3.92 5.68
N THR A 48 -5.16 2.87 6.25
CA THR A 48 -4.47 2.88 7.54
C THR A 48 -3.01 2.49 7.37
N LEU A 49 -2.12 3.29 7.95
CA LEU A 49 -0.69 2.99 8.01
C LEU A 49 -0.40 2.13 9.24
N TYR A 50 0.35 1.06 9.05
CA TYR A 50 0.89 0.23 10.11
C TYR A 50 2.41 0.39 10.17
N ILE A 51 2.94 0.57 11.38
CA ILE A 51 4.37 0.57 11.67
C ILE A 51 4.61 -0.44 12.79
N GLU A 52 5.48 -1.42 12.58
CA GLU A 52 5.74 -2.51 13.53
C GLU A 52 4.46 -3.21 14.02
N GLY A 53 3.48 -3.36 13.11
CA GLY A 53 2.19 -3.98 13.41
C GLY A 53 1.18 -3.11 14.16
N ARG A 54 1.50 -1.85 14.47
CA ARG A 54 0.59 -0.93 15.16
C ARG A 54 -0.02 0.09 14.18
N PRO A 55 -1.35 0.32 14.23
CA PRO A 55 -1.99 1.32 13.41
C PRO A 55 -1.58 2.73 13.87
N VAL A 56 -1.16 3.56 12.94
CA VAL A 56 -0.84 4.96 13.16
C VAL A 56 -2.04 5.79 12.72
N LYS A 57 -2.60 6.54 13.67
CA LYS A 57 -3.65 7.53 13.34
C LYS A 57 -2.99 8.71 12.62
N ASP A 58 -3.64 9.17 11.55
CA ASP A 58 -3.38 10.49 10.99
C ASP A 58 -3.76 11.50 12.09
N ALA A 59 -2.81 12.32 12.53
CA ALA A 59 -3.01 13.36 13.54
C ALA A 59 -3.49 14.66 12.87
#